data_AF-A0A9P1MIJ5-F1
#
_entry.id   AF-A0A9P1MIJ5-F1
#
_cell.length_a   1.000
_cell.length_b   1.000
_cell.length_c   1.000
_cell.angle_alpha   90.00
_cell.angle_beta   90.00
_cell.angle_gamma   90.00
#
_symmetry.space_group_name_H-M   'P 1'
#
loop_
_entity.id
_entity.type
_entity.pdbx_description
1 polymer ?
#
loop_
_entity_poly.entity_id
_entity_poly.type
_entity_poly.pdbx_seq_one_letter_code
_entity_poly.pdbx_strand_id
1 'polypeptide(L)'
;MTKYISNPENLKLMMELLREKGRSIQFEAFHVFKIFLANPDLPSELGDILLRNPEDLADYLQTFFQGSAGDLWPLEQLELCVDLIRLLPDDYSDTLEICEQDVMKAVSKILKTPPHRIDQRYKLAALGLAEAFTTKRGPLWFENDCQLLCLVAYLASAELRIILDNPGEISFNSLIICVDLLEMAIRAVDDEDFINDEDSLRISRAVQDASAFIVSHWVGAQEIETEKEKISQEVSELFYRYLCTLFSYGGEIFLQPEDIKKVTPLLVRIFHQFCVEKDIIMASALVKVLHAVKYDEKTALLLCDFLSITDPSEPDNSVINETIISIANLSVRCDWYDTETLSILKTRALLFTTEEKLHEVIKRI
;
A
#
# COMPACT_ATOMS: atom_id res chain seq x y z
N MET A 1 -31.22 -5.77 9.02
CA MET A 1 -29.90 -5.29 9.49
C MET A 1 -29.48 -4.06 8.70
N THR A 2 -29.35 -4.12 7.37
CA THR A 2 -28.95 -2.99 6.49
C THR A 2 -29.71 -1.68 6.78
N LYS A 3 -31.05 -1.70 6.83
CA LYS A 3 -31.86 -0.52 7.17
C LYS A 3 -31.52 0.11 8.54
N TYR A 4 -31.05 -0.69 9.50
CA TYR A 4 -30.68 -0.20 10.83
C TYR A 4 -29.31 0.50 10.80
N ILE A 5 -28.33 -0.13 10.15
CA ILE A 5 -26.94 0.35 10.06
C ILE A 5 -26.74 1.48 9.04
N SER A 6 -27.75 1.79 8.23
CA SER A 6 -27.77 2.95 7.34
C SER A 6 -28.52 4.15 7.93
N ASN A 7 -28.96 4.10 9.20
CA ASN A 7 -29.75 5.16 9.83
C ASN A 7 -28.91 6.03 10.80
N PRO A 8 -28.81 7.36 10.55
CA PRO A 8 -28.10 8.32 11.39
C PRO A 8 -28.45 8.30 12.88
N GLU A 9 -29.73 8.15 13.22
CA GLU A 9 -30.18 8.20 14.61
C GLU A 9 -29.77 6.96 15.39
N ASN A 10 -29.68 5.80 14.72
CA ASN A 10 -29.17 4.60 15.36
C ASN A 10 -27.67 4.67 15.63
N LEU A 11 -26.90 5.28 14.71
CA LEU A 11 -25.47 5.49 14.91
C LEU A 11 -25.21 6.42 16.10
N LYS A 12 -25.91 7.56 16.16
CA LYS A 12 -25.82 8.51 17.30
C LYS A 12 -26.14 7.84 18.63
N LEU A 13 -27.19 7.03 18.68
CA LEU A 13 -27.54 6.27 19.87
C LEU A 13 -26.38 5.35 20.30
N MET A 14 -25.77 4.62 19.36
CA MET A 14 -24.62 3.77 19.71
C MET A 14 -23.43 4.58 20.22
N MET A 15 -23.13 5.73 19.59
CA MET A 15 -22.06 6.63 20.02
C MET A 15 -22.32 7.25 21.41
N GLU A 16 -23.57 7.54 21.75
CA GLU A 16 -23.97 7.97 23.10
C GLU A 16 -23.76 6.84 24.11
N LEU A 17 -24.19 5.61 23.78
CA LEU A 17 -24.03 4.44 24.65
C LEU A 17 -22.56 4.03 24.86
N LEU A 18 -21.66 4.35 23.93
CA LEU A 18 -20.21 4.19 24.12
C LEU A 18 -19.66 5.10 25.23
N ARG A 19 -20.31 6.23 25.53
CA ARG A 19 -19.92 7.17 26.60
C ARG A 19 -20.56 6.85 27.96
N GLU A 20 -21.43 5.84 28.04
CA GLU A 20 -22.10 5.46 29.28
C GLU A 20 -21.12 4.94 30.35
N LYS A 21 -21.44 5.12 31.64
CA LYS A 21 -20.53 4.69 32.72
C LYS A 21 -20.46 3.17 32.91
N GLY A 22 -21.49 2.46 32.44
CA GLY A 22 -21.61 1.02 32.65
C GLY A 22 -20.82 0.23 31.59
N ARG A 23 -19.74 -0.45 32.00
CA ARG A 23 -18.90 -1.26 31.09
C ARG A 23 -19.71 -2.24 30.24
N SER A 24 -20.74 -2.89 30.79
CA SER A 24 -21.59 -3.82 30.04
C SER A 24 -22.38 -3.14 28.93
N ILE A 25 -22.90 -1.92 29.17
CA ILE A 25 -23.65 -1.16 28.16
C ILE A 25 -22.70 -0.70 27.05
N GLN A 26 -21.53 -0.17 27.43
CA GLN A 26 -20.50 0.22 26.48
C GLN A 26 -20.06 -0.97 25.61
N PHE A 27 -19.93 -2.16 26.21
CA PHE A 27 -19.52 -3.38 25.52
C PHE A 27 -20.56 -3.86 24.50
N GLU A 28 -21.85 -3.86 24.85
CA GLU A 28 -22.91 -4.21 23.90
C GLU A 28 -23.08 -3.14 22.80
N ALA A 29 -23.01 -1.86 23.17
CA ALA A 29 -23.04 -0.76 22.21
C ALA A 29 -21.88 -0.83 21.22
N PHE A 30 -20.69 -1.23 21.70
CA PHE A 30 -19.51 -1.48 20.88
C PHE A 30 -19.75 -2.57 19.83
N HIS A 31 -20.36 -3.70 20.20
CA HIS A 31 -20.66 -4.78 19.25
C HIS A 31 -21.69 -4.39 18.18
N VAL A 32 -22.56 -3.43 18.46
CA VAL A 32 -23.49 -2.89 17.45
C VAL A 32 -22.81 -1.81 16.61
N PHE A 33 -22.00 -0.95 17.23
CA PHE A 33 -21.25 0.11 16.56
C PHE A 33 -20.30 -0.43 15.48
N LYS A 34 -19.61 -1.54 15.74
CA LYS A 34 -18.74 -2.17 14.72
C LYS A 34 -19.48 -2.57 13.44
N ILE A 35 -20.77 -2.89 13.53
CA ILE A 35 -21.58 -3.29 12.37
C ILE A 35 -21.88 -2.06 11.49
N PHE A 36 -21.89 -0.86 12.05
CA PHE A 36 -21.96 0.37 11.26
C PHE A 36 -20.69 0.58 10.45
N LEU A 37 -19.51 0.42 11.06
CA LEU A 37 -18.24 0.62 10.36
C LEU A 37 -17.95 -0.47 9.33
N ALA A 38 -18.41 -1.70 9.58
CA ALA A 38 -18.31 -2.81 8.65
C ALA A 38 -19.30 -2.73 7.47
N ASN A 39 -20.10 -1.65 7.35
CA ASN A 39 -21.01 -1.47 6.23
C ASN A 39 -20.22 -0.98 4.99
N PRO A 40 -20.07 -1.79 3.92
CA PRO A 40 -19.35 -1.37 2.72
C PRO A 40 -20.03 -0.20 2.01
N ASP A 41 -21.36 -0.10 2.14
CA ASP A 41 -22.18 0.99 1.60
C ASP A 41 -22.48 2.02 2.70
N LEU A 42 -21.44 2.46 3.44
CA LEU A 42 -21.60 3.44 4.51
C LEU A 42 -22.17 4.75 3.90
N PRO A 43 -23.41 5.17 4.26
CA PRO A 43 -23.99 6.38 3.71
C PRO A 43 -23.16 7.61 4.09
N SER A 44 -23.06 8.58 3.18
CA SER A 44 -22.30 9.82 3.41
C SER A 44 -22.71 10.53 4.70
N GLU A 45 -24.02 10.56 5.01
CA GLU A 45 -24.54 11.15 6.25
C GLU A 45 -24.01 10.48 7.52
N LEU A 46 -23.69 9.18 7.48
CA LEU A 46 -23.06 8.47 8.60
C LEU A 46 -21.58 8.79 8.70
N GLY A 47 -20.89 8.86 7.56
CA GLY A 47 -19.52 9.36 7.48
C GLY A 47 -19.42 10.75 8.11
N ASP A 48 -20.28 11.67 7.70
CA ASP A 48 -20.34 13.03 8.24
C ASP A 48 -20.54 13.05 9.76
N ILE A 49 -21.31 12.12 10.33
CA ILE A 49 -21.50 12.01 11.79
C ILE A 49 -20.25 11.52 12.50
N LEU A 50 -19.60 10.48 11.97
CA LEU A 50 -18.35 9.95 12.53
C LEU A 50 -17.23 11.01 12.48
N LEU A 51 -17.22 11.80 11.42
CA LEU A 51 -16.22 12.83 11.16
C LEU A 51 -16.54 14.19 11.78
N ARG A 52 -17.73 14.37 12.34
CA ARG A 52 -18.15 15.66 12.90
C ARG A 52 -17.35 16.08 14.12
N ASN A 53 -16.91 15.11 14.93
CA ASN A 53 -16.16 15.33 16.16
C ASN A 53 -14.98 14.35 16.25
N PRO A 54 -13.93 14.55 15.45
CA PRO A 54 -12.76 13.66 15.44
C PRO A 54 -11.97 13.76 16.76
N GLU A 55 -11.98 14.91 17.44
CA GLU A 55 -11.39 15.06 18.77
C GLU A 55 -12.06 14.13 19.79
N ASP A 56 -13.38 13.99 19.77
CA ASP A 56 -14.10 13.05 20.64
C ASP A 56 -13.69 11.59 20.36
N LEU A 57 -13.37 11.26 19.11
CA LEU A 57 -12.86 9.94 18.73
C LEU A 57 -11.43 9.74 19.25
N ALA A 58 -10.56 10.74 19.11
CA ALA A 58 -9.21 10.69 19.67
C ALA A 58 -9.23 10.56 21.20
N ASP A 59 -10.12 11.29 21.89
CA ASP A 59 -10.34 11.18 23.34
C ASP A 59 -10.88 9.80 23.74
N TYR A 60 -11.79 9.24 22.93
CA TYR A 60 -12.26 7.87 23.11
C TYR A 60 -11.10 6.87 22.97
N LEU A 61 -10.30 6.97 21.91
CA LEU A 61 -9.12 6.14 21.68
C LEU A 61 -8.12 6.29 22.84
N GLN A 62 -7.83 7.52 23.28
CA GLN A 62 -6.92 7.78 24.39
C GLN A 62 -7.42 7.10 25.68
N THR A 63 -8.68 7.33 26.06
CA THR A 63 -9.30 6.69 27.24
C THR A 63 -9.25 5.17 27.11
N PHE A 64 -9.49 4.66 25.91
CA PHE A 64 -9.49 3.25 25.58
C PHE A 64 -8.10 2.61 25.75
N PHE A 65 -7.03 3.26 25.28
CA PHE A 65 -5.66 2.76 25.43
C PHE A 65 -5.10 2.93 26.85
N GLN A 66 -5.58 3.91 27.63
CA GLN A 66 -5.17 4.10 29.03
C GLN A 66 -5.79 3.08 30.01
N GLY A 67 -6.97 2.52 29.69
CA GLY A 67 -7.74 1.64 30.57
C GLY A 67 -7.21 0.20 30.73
N SER A 68 -6.21 -0.22 29.95
CA SER A 68 -5.70 -1.60 29.90
C SER A 68 -4.50 -1.84 30.83
N ALA A 69 -4.59 -1.40 32.09
CA ALA A 69 -3.52 -1.36 33.09
C ALA A 69 -2.95 -2.74 33.53
N GLY A 70 -2.52 -3.58 32.60
CA GLY A 70 -1.88 -4.87 32.81
C GLY A 70 -2.13 -5.87 31.68
N ASP A 71 -3.37 -5.94 31.19
CA ASP A 71 -3.82 -6.99 30.26
C ASP A 71 -3.68 -6.59 28.78
N LEU A 72 -3.82 -7.56 27.87
CA LEU A 72 -3.97 -7.28 26.43
C LEU A 72 -5.39 -6.78 26.17
N TRP A 73 -5.55 -5.79 25.28
CA TRP A 73 -6.87 -5.37 24.81
C TRP A 73 -7.57 -6.52 24.09
N PRO A 74 -8.89 -6.72 24.28
CA PRO A 74 -9.67 -7.64 23.46
C PRO A 74 -9.41 -7.42 21.96
N LEU A 75 -9.15 -8.52 21.23
CA LEU A 75 -8.82 -8.49 19.80
C LEU A 75 -9.79 -7.62 18.97
N GLU A 76 -11.09 -7.81 19.18
CA GLU A 76 -12.13 -7.11 18.44
C GLU A 76 -12.07 -5.59 18.61
N GLN A 77 -11.56 -5.12 19.75
CA GLN A 77 -11.42 -3.70 20.02
C GLN A 77 -10.18 -3.12 19.34
N LEU A 78 -9.10 -3.89 19.24
CA LEU A 78 -7.93 -3.50 18.43
C LEU A 78 -8.34 -3.38 16.96
N GLU A 79 -9.06 -4.36 16.42
CA GLU A 79 -9.58 -4.34 15.04
C GLU A 79 -10.47 -3.12 14.80
N LEU A 80 -11.37 -2.76 15.73
CA LEU A 80 -12.18 -1.55 15.60
C LEU A 80 -11.33 -0.28 15.56
N CYS A 81 -10.30 -0.19 16.39
CA CYS A 81 -9.43 0.99 16.41
C CYS A 81 -8.76 1.19 15.05
N VAL A 82 -8.32 0.11 14.39
CA VAL A 82 -7.80 0.15 13.01
C VAL A 82 -8.84 0.77 12.06
N ASP A 83 -10.06 0.25 12.06
CA ASP A 83 -11.12 0.72 11.18
C ASP A 83 -11.45 2.20 11.44
N LEU A 84 -11.51 2.62 12.70
CA LEU A 84 -11.77 4.00 13.09
C LEU A 84 -10.69 4.97 12.61
N ILE A 85 -9.42 4.60 12.73
CA ILE A 85 -8.30 5.45 12.28
C ILE A 85 -8.29 5.56 10.77
N ARG A 86 -8.56 4.48 10.05
CA ARG A 86 -8.64 4.49 8.57
C ARG A 86 -9.78 5.37 8.05
N LEU A 87 -10.87 5.48 8.80
CA LEU A 87 -11.98 6.36 8.47
C LEU A 87 -11.68 7.85 8.68
N LEU A 88 -10.67 8.21 9.48
CA LEU A 88 -10.29 9.60 9.68
C LEU A 88 -9.76 10.21 8.37
N PRO A 89 -10.13 11.46 8.00
CA PRO A 89 -9.59 12.12 6.84
C PRO A 89 -8.13 12.54 7.10
N ASP A 90 -7.35 12.73 6.03
CA ASP A 90 -5.91 12.91 6.13
C ASP A 90 -5.50 14.23 6.82
N ASP A 91 -6.35 15.26 6.77
CA ASP A 91 -6.14 16.56 7.45
C ASP A 91 -6.34 16.51 8.96
N TYR A 92 -6.76 15.36 9.52
CA TYR A 92 -6.96 15.16 10.97
C TYR A 92 -5.78 14.48 11.66
N SER A 93 -4.60 14.43 11.03
CA SER A 93 -3.37 13.85 11.60
C SER A 93 -3.04 14.38 13.00
N ASP A 94 -3.32 15.65 13.27
CA ASP A 94 -3.01 16.30 14.56
C ASP A 94 -3.92 15.80 15.70
N THR A 95 -5.13 15.37 15.35
CA THR A 95 -6.09 14.81 16.32
C THR A 95 -5.54 13.51 16.95
N LEU A 96 -4.76 12.74 16.20
CA LEU A 96 -4.18 11.48 16.67
C LEU A 96 -3.01 11.65 17.64
N GLU A 97 -2.42 12.84 17.73
CA GLU A 97 -1.30 13.13 18.64
C GLU A 97 -1.66 12.84 20.11
N ILE A 98 -2.94 13.03 20.45
CA ILE A 98 -3.50 12.83 21.80
C ILE A 98 -3.35 11.37 22.27
N CYS A 99 -3.48 10.39 21.37
CA CYS A 99 -3.44 8.97 21.70
C CYS A 99 -2.19 8.24 21.16
N GLU A 100 -1.35 8.93 20.39
CA GLU A 100 -0.17 8.39 19.69
C GLU A 100 0.74 7.55 20.60
N GLN A 101 1.09 8.08 21.77
CA GLN A 101 1.98 7.42 22.72
C GLN A 101 1.36 6.18 23.36
N ASP A 102 0.05 6.20 23.60
CA ASP A 102 -0.64 5.07 24.22
C ASP A 102 -0.86 3.95 23.20
N VAL A 103 -1.12 4.29 21.92
CA VAL A 103 -1.15 3.32 20.82
C VAL A 103 0.23 2.72 20.59
N MET A 104 1.29 3.53 20.56
CA MET A 104 2.64 3.03 20.38
C MET A 104 3.02 2.03 21.47
N LYS A 105 2.72 2.33 22.74
CA LYS A 105 2.94 1.39 23.85
C LYS A 105 2.13 0.11 23.66
N ALA A 106 0.88 0.21 23.19
CA ALA A 106 0.01 -0.92 22.92
C ALA A 106 0.60 -1.87 21.86
N VAL A 107 0.93 -1.29 20.70
CA VAL A 107 1.55 -2.00 19.57
C VAL A 107 2.88 -2.62 20.00
N SER A 108 3.74 -1.84 20.66
CA SER A 108 5.05 -2.31 21.17
C SER A 108 4.90 -3.50 22.12
N LYS A 109 3.94 -3.45 23.06
CA LYS A 109 3.66 -4.54 23.99
C LYS A 109 3.19 -5.81 23.27
N ILE A 110 2.27 -5.68 22.33
CA ILE A 110 1.72 -6.82 21.56
C ILE A 110 2.80 -7.46 20.69
N LEU A 111 3.52 -6.68 19.90
CA LEU A 111 4.50 -7.18 18.95
C LEU A 111 5.73 -7.80 19.63
N LYS A 112 6.15 -7.25 20.78
CA LYS A 112 7.25 -7.81 21.61
C LYS A 112 6.83 -9.07 22.38
N THR A 113 5.54 -9.41 22.43
CA THR A 113 5.07 -10.62 23.12
C THR A 113 5.45 -11.88 22.32
N PRO A 114 6.08 -12.89 22.95
CA PRO A 114 6.48 -14.12 22.27
C PRO A 114 5.29 -14.83 21.59
N PRO A 115 5.47 -15.43 20.39
CA PRO A 115 4.38 -16.06 19.63
C PRO A 115 3.60 -17.14 20.41
N HIS A 116 4.26 -17.87 21.30
CA HIS A 116 3.61 -18.91 22.12
C HIS A 116 2.71 -18.35 23.25
N ARG A 117 2.70 -17.03 23.47
CA ARG A 117 1.92 -16.36 24.52
C ARG A 117 0.79 -15.52 23.97
N ILE A 118 0.69 -15.36 22.65
CA ILE A 118 -0.30 -14.49 22.04
C ILE A 118 -0.76 -15.06 20.70
N ASP A 119 -2.08 -15.03 20.48
CA ASP A 119 -2.69 -15.45 19.22
C ASP A 119 -2.19 -14.55 18.07
N GLN A 120 -1.89 -15.15 16.93
CA GLN A 120 -1.37 -14.45 15.75
C GLN A 120 -2.27 -13.30 15.30
N ARG A 121 -3.60 -13.41 15.48
CA ARG A 121 -4.54 -12.35 15.13
C ARG A 121 -4.28 -11.05 15.90
N TYR A 122 -3.79 -11.13 17.13
CA TYR A 122 -3.39 -9.92 17.87
C TYR A 122 -2.18 -9.25 17.25
N LYS A 123 -1.22 -10.03 16.75
CA LYS A 123 -0.06 -9.47 16.04
C LYS A 123 -0.49 -8.78 14.77
N LEU A 124 -1.35 -9.43 13.98
CA LEU A 124 -1.91 -8.84 12.78
C LEU A 124 -2.72 -7.55 13.08
N ALA A 125 -3.54 -7.54 14.14
CA ALA A 125 -4.27 -6.35 14.56
C ALA A 125 -3.32 -5.22 15.02
N ALA A 126 -2.23 -5.53 15.71
CA ALA A 126 -1.22 -4.55 16.09
C ALA A 126 -0.43 -4.01 14.88
N LEU A 127 -0.14 -4.86 13.88
CA LEU A 127 0.40 -4.40 12.60
C LEU A 127 -0.61 -3.52 11.85
N GLY A 128 -1.90 -3.88 11.85
CA GLY A 128 -2.96 -3.05 11.27
C GLY A 128 -3.08 -1.68 11.96
N LEU A 129 -2.89 -1.62 13.29
CA LEU A 129 -2.84 -0.35 14.02
C LEU A 129 -1.62 0.47 13.63
N ALA A 130 -0.46 -0.18 13.52
CA ALA A 130 0.76 0.48 13.08
C ALA A 130 0.59 1.04 11.67
N GLU A 131 0.04 0.25 10.74
CA GLU A 131 -0.25 0.66 9.37
C GLU A 131 -1.16 1.88 9.36
N ALA A 132 -2.33 1.78 10.01
CA ALA A 132 -3.30 2.86 10.03
C ALA A 132 -2.73 4.17 10.61
N PHE A 133 -1.89 4.09 11.65
CA PHE A 133 -1.21 5.27 12.19
C PHE A 133 -0.19 5.84 11.21
N THR A 134 0.65 5.00 10.62
CA THR A 134 1.68 5.45 9.67
C THR A 134 1.10 6.02 8.39
N THR A 135 -0.06 5.54 7.95
CA THR A 135 -0.80 6.10 6.81
C THR A 135 -1.25 7.54 7.09
N LYS A 136 -1.51 7.90 8.36
CA LYS A 136 -1.94 9.25 8.76
C LYS A 136 -0.82 10.17 9.22
N ARG A 137 0.20 9.62 9.88
CA ARG A 137 1.29 10.40 10.53
C ARG A 137 2.64 10.28 9.81
N GLY A 138 2.76 9.36 8.86
CA GLY A 138 4.03 9.02 8.25
C GLY A 138 4.96 8.25 9.21
N PRO A 139 6.22 8.05 8.79
CA PRO A 139 7.22 7.28 9.54
C PRO A 139 7.72 7.99 10.81
N LEU A 140 7.53 9.31 10.92
CA LEU A 140 7.88 10.11 12.11
C LEU A 140 7.21 9.59 13.40
N TRP A 141 6.11 8.84 13.27
CA TRP A 141 5.54 8.13 14.42
C TRP A 141 6.57 7.27 15.15
N PHE A 142 7.60 6.76 14.48
CA PHE A 142 8.64 5.92 15.09
C PHE A 142 9.88 6.68 15.57
N GLU A 143 9.92 8.02 15.49
CA GLU A 143 11.11 8.82 15.83
C GLU A 143 11.66 8.49 17.23
N ASN A 144 10.76 8.23 18.19
CA ASN A 144 11.11 7.92 19.58
C ASN A 144 11.34 6.42 19.87
N ASP A 145 11.03 5.50 18.95
CA ASP A 145 11.24 4.05 19.10
C ASP A 145 11.54 3.41 17.73
N CYS A 146 12.68 3.76 17.12
CA CYS A 146 13.12 3.16 15.85
C CYS A 146 13.28 1.62 15.93
N GLN A 147 13.52 1.07 17.13
CA GLN A 147 13.55 -0.39 17.33
C GLN A 147 12.17 -1.02 17.10
N LEU A 148 11.08 -0.30 17.38
CA LEU A 148 9.74 -0.72 17.02
C LEU A 148 9.54 -0.72 15.50
N LEU A 149 10.05 0.28 14.76
CA LEU A 149 10.01 0.28 13.29
C LEU A 149 10.73 -0.96 12.72
N CYS A 150 11.94 -1.25 13.20
CA CYS A 150 12.68 -2.47 12.83
C CYS A 150 11.87 -3.74 13.10
N LEU A 151 11.20 -3.82 14.26
CA LEU A 151 10.35 -4.95 14.62
C LEU A 151 9.12 -5.06 13.72
N VAL A 152 8.48 -3.93 13.40
CA VAL A 152 7.31 -3.85 12.50
C VAL A 152 7.70 -4.33 11.10
N ALA A 153 8.82 -3.86 10.53
CA ALA A 153 9.31 -4.30 9.23
C ALA A 153 9.60 -5.81 9.21
N TYR A 154 10.26 -6.33 10.24
CA TYR A 154 10.55 -7.77 10.35
C TYR A 154 9.27 -8.62 10.49
N LEU A 155 8.33 -8.20 11.33
CA LEU A 155 7.08 -8.94 11.52
C LEU A 155 6.17 -8.85 10.29
N ALA A 156 6.07 -7.70 9.63
CA ALA A 156 5.34 -7.57 8.36
C ALA A 156 5.94 -8.49 7.29
N SER A 157 7.27 -8.55 7.18
CA SER A 157 7.97 -9.49 6.30
C SER A 157 7.65 -10.96 6.63
N ALA A 158 7.64 -11.33 7.92
CA ALA A 158 7.31 -12.68 8.36
C ALA A 158 5.83 -13.05 8.13
N GLU A 159 4.89 -12.16 8.45
CA GLU A 159 3.45 -12.38 8.26
C GLU A 159 3.09 -12.44 6.77
N LEU A 160 3.71 -11.61 5.93
CA LEU A 160 3.55 -11.68 4.48
C LEU A 160 3.89 -13.06 3.93
N ARG A 161 4.99 -13.67 4.40
CA ARG A 161 5.38 -15.04 4.01
C ARG A 161 4.33 -16.05 4.43
N ILE A 162 3.84 -15.97 5.66
CA ILE A 162 2.80 -16.88 6.17
C ILE A 162 1.51 -16.77 5.33
N ILE A 163 1.11 -15.55 4.96
CA ILE A 163 -0.09 -15.32 4.15
C ILE A 163 0.07 -15.92 2.75
N LEU A 164 1.22 -15.70 2.12
CA LEU A 164 1.48 -16.15 0.75
C LEU A 164 1.84 -17.64 0.66
N ASP A 165 2.31 -18.27 1.73
CA ASP A 165 2.55 -19.72 1.79
C ASP A 165 1.26 -20.55 1.65
N ASN A 166 0.07 -19.93 1.80
CA ASN A 166 -1.23 -20.56 1.59
C ASN A 166 -1.99 -19.92 0.40
N PRO A 167 -1.62 -20.23 -0.86
CA PRO A 167 -2.13 -19.54 -2.04
C PRO A 167 -3.65 -19.67 -2.25
N GLY A 168 -4.29 -20.71 -1.71
CA GLY A 168 -5.73 -20.93 -1.83
C GLY A 168 -6.60 -20.07 -0.91
N GLU A 169 -6.00 -19.39 0.08
CA GLU A 169 -6.72 -18.63 1.11
C GLU A 169 -5.98 -17.31 1.44
N ILE A 170 -5.36 -16.67 0.44
CA ILE A 170 -4.66 -15.39 0.64
C ILE A 170 -5.67 -14.34 1.16
N SER A 171 -5.46 -13.90 2.40
CA SER A 171 -6.19 -12.78 2.98
C SER A 171 -5.65 -11.46 2.44
N PHE A 172 -6.34 -10.87 1.45
CA PHE A 172 -5.94 -9.59 0.85
C PHE A 172 -5.79 -8.47 1.88
N ASN A 173 -6.75 -8.35 2.82
CA ASN A 173 -6.72 -7.35 3.89
C ASN A 173 -5.51 -7.50 4.83
N SER A 174 -5.06 -8.72 5.06
CA SER A 174 -3.86 -8.97 5.87
C SER A 174 -2.58 -8.69 5.08
N LEU A 175 -2.59 -9.03 3.79
CA LEU A 175 -1.46 -8.83 2.90
C LEU A 175 -1.19 -7.36 2.65
N ILE A 176 -2.23 -6.55 2.40
CA ILE A 176 -2.10 -5.11 2.17
C ILE A 176 -1.49 -4.40 3.39
N ILE A 177 -1.89 -4.77 4.62
CA ILE A 177 -1.26 -4.26 5.85
C ILE A 177 0.25 -4.50 5.85
N CYS A 178 0.67 -5.73 5.52
CA CYS A 178 2.10 -6.07 5.51
C CYS A 178 2.85 -5.31 4.41
N VAL A 179 2.25 -5.20 3.23
CA VAL A 179 2.83 -4.48 2.08
C VAL A 179 2.96 -2.98 2.38
N ASP A 180 1.92 -2.34 2.91
CA ASP A 180 1.92 -0.91 3.23
C ASP A 180 2.97 -0.56 4.29
N LEU A 181 3.11 -1.40 5.32
CA LEU A 181 4.17 -1.24 6.33
C LEU A 181 5.57 -1.40 5.73
N LEU A 182 5.76 -2.34 4.80
CA LEU A 182 7.05 -2.52 4.14
C LEU A 182 7.35 -1.36 3.18
N GLU A 183 6.36 -0.84 2.46
CA GLU A 183 6.52 0.37 1.65
C GLU A 183 6.85 1.59 2.51
N MET A 184 6.14 1.78 3.63
CA MET A 184 6.45 2.82 4.60
C MET A 184 7.89 2.68 5.10
N ALA A 185 8.34 1.47 5.42
CA ALA A 185 9.69 1.23 5.87
C ALA A 185 10.75 1.50 4.78
N ILE A 186 10.44 1.24 3.50
CA ILE A 186 11.31 1.61 2.36
C ILE A 186 11.47 3.13 2.31
N ARG A 187 10.36 3.88 2.33
CA ARG A 187 10.37 5.35 2.28
C ARG A 187 11.11 5.93 3.49
N ALA A 188 10.83 5.40 4.68
CA ALA A 188 11.46 5.85 5.91
C ALA A 188 13.00 5.76 5.89
N VAL A 189 13.55 4.69 5.32
CA VAL A 189 15.01 4.50 5.25
C VAL A 189 15.70 5.55 4.38
N ASP A 190 15.03 6.06 3.35
CA ASP A 190 15.61 7.05 2.43
C ASP A 190 15.29 8.49 2.86
N ASP A 191 14.09 8.71 3.40
CA ASP A 191 13.54 10.03 3.66
C ASP A 191 13.81 10.55 5.10
N GLU A 192 14.10 9.68 6.07
CA GLU A 192 14.11 10.04 7.50
C GLU A 192 15.50 10.00 8.17
N ASP A 193 15.89 11.14 8.76
CA ASP A 193 17.19 11.31 9.42
C ASP A 193 17.32 10.57 10.78
N PHE A 194 16.20 10.16 11.39
CA PHE A 194 16.23 9.52 12.72
C PHE A 194 16.68 8.05 12.68
N ILE A 195 16.75 7.45 11.49
CA ILE A 195 17.14 6.05 11.30
C ILE A 195 18.65 5.97 11.15
N ASN A 196 19.33 5.33 12.12
CA ASN A 196 20.77 5.11 12.03
C ASN A 196 21.14 3.98 11.05
N ASP A 197 22.42 3.90 10.66
CA ASP A 197 22.93 2.89 9.72
C ASP A 197 22.63 1.44 10.13
N GLU A 198 22.69 1.12 11.43
CA GLU A 198 22.43 -0.24 11.92
C GLU A 198 20.96 -0.62 11.74
N ASP A 199 20.05 0.29 12.08
CA ASP A 199 18.61 0.10 11.95
C ASP A 199 18.17 0.13 10.47
N SER A 200 18.76 1.00 9.66
CA SER A 200 18.59 1.02 8.20
C SER A 200 18.94 -0.34 7.57
N LEU A 201 20.05 -0.95 7.98
CA LEU A 201 20.44 -2.29 7.51
C LEU A 201 19.44 -3.37 7.93
N ARG A 202 18.90 -3.31 9.16
CA ARG A 202 17.90 -4.26 9.66
C ARG A 202 16.59 -4.15 8.88
N ILE A 203 16.13 -2.93 8.61
CA ILE A 203 14.93 -2.66 7.80
C ILE A 203 15.15 -3.15 6.37
N SER A 204 16.28 -2.77 5.76
CA SER A 204 16.67 -3.21 4.41
C SER A 204 16.70 -4.73 4.29
N ARG A 205 17.16 -5.43 5.33
CA ARG A 205 17.14 -6.90 5.35
C ARG A 205 15.73 -7.46 5.35
N ALA A 206 14.82 -6.90 6.14
CA ALA A 206 13.42 -7.34 6.16
C ALA A 206 12.72 -7.09 4.82
N VAL A 207 12.99 -5.94 4.19
CA VAL A 207 12.52 -5.57 2.85
C VAL A 207 13.05 -6.51 1.78
N GLN A 208 14.37 -6.79 1.78
CA GLN A 208 14.98 -7.76 0.87
C GLN A 208 14.32 -9.13 0.98
N ASP A 209 14.14 -9.59 2.21
CA ASP A 209 13.54 -10.87 2.55
C ASP A 209 12.08 -10.98 2.07
N ALA A 210 11.29 -9.91 2.19
CA ALA A 210 9.92 -9.85 1.69
C ALA A 210 9.88 -9.77 0.15
N SER A 211 10.70 -8.90 -0.45
CA SER A 211 10.77 -8.68 -1.88
C SER A 211 11.13 -9.95 -2.65
N ALA A 212 12.15 -10.66 -2.19
CA ALA A 212 12.55 -11.93 -2.79
C ALA A 212 11.42 -12.97 -2.72
N PHE A 213 10.66 -12.99 -1.62
CA PHE A 213 9.54 -13.90 -1.46
C PHE A 213 8.37 -13.53 -2.38
N ILE A 214 7.97 -12.25 -2.45
CA ILE A 214 6.92 -11.76 -3.36
C ILE A 214 7.24 -12.13 -4.80
N VAL A 215 8.47 -11.86 -5.25
CA VAL A 215 8.88 -12.14 -6.63
C VAL A 215 8.87 -13.64 -6.92
N SER A 216 9.45 -14.45 -6.02
CA SER A 216 9.46 -15.91 -6.16
C SER A 216 8.03 -16.47 -6.24
N HIS A 217 7.14 -16.01 -5.36
CA HIS A 217 5.76 -16.44 -5.31
C HIS A 217 4.97 -16.00 -6.56
N TRP A 218 5.08 -14.73 -6.97
CA TRP A 218 4.33 -14.21 -8.11
C TRP A 218 4.73 -14.85 -9.44
N VAL A 219 6.03 -15.07 -9.62
CA VAL A 219 6.59 -15.77 -10.79
C VAL A 219 6.18 -17.24 -10.77
N GLY A 220 6.35 -17.93 -9.63
CA GLY A 220 5.98 -19.34 -9.49
C GLY A 220 4.50 -19.60 -9.75
N ALA A 221 3.62 -18.67 -9.37
CA ALA A 221 2.19 -18.78 -9.61
C ALA A 221 1.79 -18.75 -11.11
N GLN A 222 2.68 -18.33 -12.02
CA GLN A 222 2.40 -18.42 -13.45
C GLN A 222 2.46 -19.85 -14.00
N GLU A 223 3.15 -20.76 -13.30
CA GLU A 223 3.31 -22.16 -13.70
C GLU A 223 2.19 -23.07 -13.14
N ILE A 224 1.31 -22.51 -12.30
CA ILE A 224 0.24 -23.23 -11.62
C ILE A 224 -0.97 -23.41 -12.56
N GLU A 225 -1.31 -24.66 -12.87
CA GLU A 225 -2.44 -25.01 -13.74
C GLU A 225 -3.80 -24.94 -13.01
N THR A 226 -3.80 -25.06 -11.68
CA THR A 226 -4.97 -25.07 -10.79
C THR A 226 -5.52 -23.67 -10.55
N GLU A 227 -6.77 -23.40 -10.96
CA GLU A 227 -7.41 -22.08 -10.78
C GLU A 227 -7.49 -21.62 -9.31
N LYS A 228 -7.56 -22.54 -8.35
CA LYS A 228 -7.64 -22.23 -6.92
C LYS A 228 -6.35 -21.67 -6.31
N GLU A 229 -5.22 -21.89 -6.97
CA GLU A 229 -3.90 -21.45 -6.50
C GLU A 229 -3.37 -20.28 -7.35
N LYS A 230 -4.19 -19.77 -8.26
CA LYS A 230 -3.88 -18.56 -9.02
C LYS A 230 -4.00 -17.34 -8.12
N ILE A 231 -2.99 -16.48 -8.20
CA ILE A 231 -2.99 -15.18 -7.57
C ILE A 231 -4.12 -14.33 -8.17
N SER A 232 -4.92 -13.70 -7.31
CA SER A 232 -5.99 -12.81 -7.75
C SER A 232 -5.43 -11.57 -8.44
N GLN A 233 -6.30 -10.87 -9.17
CA GLN A 233 -5.94 -9.61 -9.82
C GLN A 233 -5.50 -8.55 -8.79
N GLU A 234 -6.27 -8.39 -7.71
CA GLU A 234 -5.99 -7.43 -6.63
C GLU A 234 -4.61 -7.66 -6.00
N VAL A 235 -4.22 -8.93 -5.77
CA VAL A 235 -2.90 -9.27 -5.23
C VAL A 235 -1.79 -8.97 -6.25
N SER A 236 -2.04 -9.20 -7.53
CA SER A 236 -1.06 -8.87 -8.59
C SER A 236 -0.84 -7.35 -8.71
N GLU A 237 -1.91 -6.56 -8.59
CA GLU A 237 -1.85 -5.09 -8.56
C GLU A 237 -1.10 -4.59 -7.32
N LEU A 238 -1.32 -5.24 -6.17
CA LEU A 238 -0.59 -4.95 -4.93
C LEU A 238 0.91 -5.23 -5.07
N PHE A 239 1.30 -6.37 -5.66
CA PHE A 239 2.71 -6.68 -5.93
C PHE A 239 3.35 -5.74 -6.94
N TYR A 240 2.61 -5.34 -7.97
CA TYR A 240 3.04 -4.32 -8.91
C TYR A 240 3.37 -3.01 -8.19
N ARG A 241 2.46 -2.51 -7.35
CA ARG A 241 2.66 -1.27 -6.57
C ARG A 241 3.88 -1.37 -5.65
N TYR A 242 3.99 -2.48 -4.93
CA TYR A 242 5.10 -2.74 -4.02
C TYR A 242 6.45 -2.72 -4.74
N LEU A 243 6.58 -3.46 -5.84
CA LEU A 243 7.84 -3.54 -6.59
C LEU A 243 8.19 -2.22 -7.27
N CYS A 244 7.21 -1.46 -7.78
CA CYS A 244 7.48 -0.13 -8.29
C CYS A 244 7.95 0.82 -7.17
N THR A 245 7.38 0.72 -5.97
CA THR A 245 7.87 1.48 -4.80
C THR A 245 9.32 1.06 -4.49
N LEU A 246 9.58 -0.24 -4.37
CA LEU A 246 10.92 -0.77 -4.09
C LEU A 246 11.98 -0.24 -5.07
N PHE A 247 11.70 -0.30 -6.38
CA PHE A 247 12.64 0.13 -7.41
C PHE A 247 12.79 1.65 -7.47
N SER A 248 11.79 2.42 -7.04
CA SER A 248 11.92 3.88 -6.96
C SER A 248 12.98 4.32 -5.96
N TYR A 249 13.26 3.47 -4.96
CA TYR A 249 14.26 3.69 -3.91
C TYR A 249 15.51 2.81 -4.08
N GLY A 250 15.82 2.36 -5.30
CA GLY A 250 17.03 1.59 -5.59
C GLY A 250 17.03 0.15 -5.03
N GLY A 251 15.89 -0.36 -4.59
CA GLY A 251 15.74 -1.67 -3.97
C GLY A 251 15.86 -2.85 -4.94
N GLU A 252 16.03 -2.61 -6.25
CA GLU A 252 16.32 -3.67 -7.23
C GLU A 252 17.61 -4.43 -6.91
N ILE A 253 18.55 -3.81 -6.19
CA ILE A 253 19.79 -4.46 -5.71
C ILE A 253 19.53 -5.63 -4.76
N PHE A 254 18.34 -5.68 -4.14
CA PHE A 254 17.96 -6.76 -3.23
C PHE A 254 17.60 -8.05 -3.97
N LEU A 255 17.30 -7.96 -5.27
CA LEU A 255 16.83 -9.05 -6.11
C LEU A 255 17.95 -9.58 -7.01
N GLN A 256 17.84 -10.85 -7.41
CA GLN A 256 18.74 -11.38 -8.43
C GLN A 256 18.33 -10.87 -9.82
N PRO A 257 19.28 -10.59 -10.74
CA PRO A 257 18.97 -10.13 -12.09
C PRO A 257 18.04 -11.07 -12.88
N GLU A 258 18.12 -12.38 -12.64
CA GLU A 258 17.23 -13.35 -13.28
C GLU A 258 15.80 -13.27 -12.74
N ASP A 259 15.62 -12.92 -11.46
CA ASP A 259 14.29 -12.73 -10.86
C ASP A 259 13.63 -11.46 -11.40
N ILE A 260 14.38 -10.37 -11.53
CA ILE A 260 13.92 -9.13 -12.18
C ILE A 260 13.46 -9.43 -13.61
N LYS A 261 14.26 -10.19 -14.37
CA LYS A 261 13.92 -10.58 -15.74
C LYS A 261 12.65 -11.43 -15.82
N LYS A 262 12.39 -12.30 -14.84
CA LYS A 262 11.17 -13.14 -14.78
C LYS A 262 9.93 -12.36 -14.34
N VAL A 263 10.06 -11.38 -13.44
CA VAL A 263 8.92 -10.58 -12.96
C VAL A 263 8.58 -9.43 -13.91
N THR A 264 9.54 -8.93 -14.70
CA THR A 264 9.32 -7.83 -15.65
C THR A 264 8.09 -8.04 -16.55
N PRO A 265 7.87 -9.20 -17.20
CA PRO A 265 6.66 -9.43 -18.00
C PRO A 265 5.35 -9.32 -17.20
N LEU A 266 5.35 -9.64 -15.90
CA LEU A 266 4.18 -9.51 -15.03
C LEU A 266 3.90 -8.04 -14.71
N LEU A 267 4.95 -7.27 -14.42
CA LEU A 267 4.84 -5.82 -14.24
C LEU A 267 4.27 -5.14 -15.48
N VAL A 268 4.80 -5.49 -16.67
CA VAL A 268 4.35 -4.95 -17.95
C VAL A 268 2.89 -5.32 -18.23
N ARG A 269 2.45 -6.53 -17.88
CA ARG A 269 1.05 -6.96 -18.04
C ARG A 269 0.11 -6.11 -17.20
N ILE A 270 0.43 -5.89 -15.92
CA ILE A 270 -0.39 -5.07 -15.02
C ILE A 270 -0.38 -3.60 -15.45
N PHE A 271 0.77 -3.07 -15.86
CA PHE A 271 0.86 -1.72 -16.44
C PHE A 271 -0.07 -1.53 -17.65
N HIS A 272 -0.10 -2.49 -18.58
CA HIS A 272 -1.01 -2.43 -19.73
C HIS A 272 -2.47 -2.42 -19.30
N GLN A 273 -2.81 -3.19 -18.27
CA GLN A 273 -4.17 -3.21 -17.71
C GLN A 273 -4.55 -1.83 -17.16
N PHE A 274 -3.69 -1.21 -16.35
CA PHE A 274 -3.92 0.16 -15.87
C PHE A 274 -4.02 1.17 -17.01
N CYS A 275 -3.26 0.98 -18.10
CA CYS A 275 -3.39 1.84 -19.26
C CYS A 275 -4.78 1.71 -19.91
N VAL A 276 -5.31 0.50 -20.04
CA VAL A 276 -6.66 0.24 -20.57
C VAL A 276 -7.74 0.82 -19.66
N GLU A 277 -7.56 0.71 -18.35
CA GLU A 277 -8.46 1.25 -17.32
C GLU A 277 -8.34 2.77 -17.17
N LYS A 278 -7.33 3.38 -17.80
CA LYS A 278 -6.96 4.80 -17.67
C LYS A 278 -6.59 5.22 -16.25
N ASP A 279 -6.04 4.29 -15.47
CA ASP A 279 -5.41 4.60 -14.19
C ASP A 279 -4.00 5.14 -14.42
N ILE A 280 -3.91 6.44 -14.64
CA ILE A 280 -2.64 7.14 -14.93
C ILE A 280 -1.69 7.03 -13.74
N ILE A 281 -2.20 7.08 -12.51
CA ILE A 281 -1.37 7.07 -11.29
C ILE A 281 -0.65 5.72 -11.20
N MET A 282 -1.40 4.62 -11.29
CA MET A 282 -0.81 3.28 -11.20
C MET A 282 0.05 2.95 -12.43
N ALA A 283 -0.35 3.37 -13.63
CA ALA A 283 0.48 3.19 -14.83
C ALA A 283 1.80 3.98 -14.73
N SER A 284 1.79 5.19 -14.15
CA SER A 284 3.00 6.02 -13.99
C SER A 284 4.06 5.37 -13.10
N ALA A 285 3.67 4.47 -12.19
CA ALA A 285 4.58 3.83 -11.25
C ALA A 285 5.66 3.02 -11.98
N LEU A 286 5.32 2.25 -13.01
CA LEU A 286 6.31 1.49 -13.80
C LEU A 286 7.21 2.40 -14.64
N VAL A 287 6.65 3.50 -15.18
CA VAL A 287 7.40 4.47 -15.99
C VAL A 287 8.56 5.09 -15.19
N LYS A 288 8.33 5.41 -13.91
CA LYS A 288 9.34 5.99 -13.01
C LYS A 288 10.50 5.03 -12.71
N VAL A 289 10.29 3.72 -12.88
CA VAL A 289 11.27 2.69 -12.53
C VAL A 289 11.77 1.89 -13.73
N LEU A 290 11.66 2.45 -14.94
CA LEU A 290 12.17 1.80 -16.15
C LEU A 290 13.66 1.47 -16.10
N HIS A 291 14.44 2.19 -15.30
CA HIS A 291 15.86 1.92 -15.08
C HIS A 291 16.12 0.54 -14.41
N ALA A 292 15.19 0.08 -13.57
CA ALA A 292 15.30 -1.16 -12.82
C ALA A 292 14.78 -2.38 -13.60
N VAL A 293 13.89 -2.17 -14.57
CA VAL A 293 13.36 -3.23 -15.44
C VAL A 293 14.13 -3.31 -16.77
N LYS A 294 14.16 -4.49 -17.38
CA LYS A 294 14.93 -4.68 -18.61
C LYS A 294 14.21 -4.07 -19.81
N TYR A 295 14.87 -3.10 -20.47
CA TYR A 295 14.44 -2.58 -21.76
C TYR A 295 14.47 -3.64 -22.87
N ASP A 296 13.42 -3.66 -23.68
CA ASP A 296 13.32 -4.43 -24.91
C ASP A 296 12.65 -3.61 -26.04
N GLU A 297 12.51 -4.23 -27.21
CA GLU A 297 11.86 -3.63 -28.39
C GLU A 297 10.41 -3.17 -28.14
N LYS A 298 9.73 -3.76 -27.15
CA LYS A 298 8.35 -3.42 -26.80
C LYS A 298 8.28 -2.26 -25.82
N THR A 299 9.36 -1.93 -25.10
CA THR A 299 9.35 -0.87 -24.08
C THR A 299 8.97 0.50 -24.66
N ALA A 300 9.41 0.82 -25.88
CA ALA A 300 8.98 2.06 -26.54
C ALA A 300 7.47 2.06 -26.86
N LEU A 301 6.89 0.90 -27.21
CA LEU A 301 5.45 0.76 -27.43
C LEU A 301 4.67 0.94 -26.12
N LEU A 302 5.17 0.40 -25.01
CA LEU A 302 4.60 0.58 -23.66
C LEU A 302 4.49 2.07 -23.32
N LEU A 303 5.57 2.82 -23.56
CA LEU A 303 5.61 4.24 -23.26
C LEU A 303 4.67 5.04 -24.17
N CYS A 304 4.53 4.67 -25.44
CA CYS A 304 3.52 5.27 -26.31
C CYS A 304 2.08 4.96 -25.83
N ASP A 305 1.82 3.76 -25.31
CA ASP A 305 0.50 3.40 -24.77
C ASP A 305 0.17 4.26 -23.54
N PHE A 306 1.14 4.50 -22.65
CA PHE A 306 0.97 5.44 -21.54
C PHE A 306 0.77 6.89 -21.97
N LEU A 307 1.51 7.37 -22.98
CA LEU A 307 1.27 8.71 -23.52
C LEU A 307 -0.16 8.84 -24.09
N SER A 308 -0.72 7.78 -24.66
CA SER A 308 -2.04 7.81 -25.32
C SER A 308 -3.22 8.07 -24.39
N ILE A 309 -3.01 7.86 -23.10
CA ILE A 309 -4.04 8.00 -22.06
C ILE A 309 -3.80 9.21 -21.16
N THR A 310 -2.67 9.91 -21.32
CA THR A 310 -2.35 11.12 -20.56
C THR A 310 -2.80 12.37 -21.30
N ASP A 311 -3.19 13.41 -20.57
CA ASP A 311 -3.55 14.71 -21.13
C ASP A 311 -2.34 15.67 -21.01
N PRO A 312 -1.70 16.07 -22.12
CA PRO A 312 -0.57 16.99 -22.09
C PRO A 312 -0.91 18.39 -21.56
N SER A 313 -2.19 18.71 -21.39
CA SER A 313 -2.63 20.00 -20.83
C SER A 313 -2.72 20.01 -19.30
N GLU A 314 -2.48 18.87 -18.64
CA GLU A 314 -2.41 18.82 -17.18
C GLU A 314 -1.21 19.61 -16.63
N PRO A 315 -1.36 20.25 -15.46
CA PRO A 315 -0.33 21.12 -14.90
C PRO A 315 0.93 20.38 -14.42
N ASP A 316 0.85 19.08 -14.11
CA ASP A 316 1.99 18.25 -13.71
C ASP A 316 2.40 17.27 -14.83
N ASN A 317 3.13 17.79 -15.81
CA ASN A 317 3.64 17.02 -16.95
C ASN A 317 5.02 16.38 -16.69
N SER A 318 5.48 16.25 -15.44
CA SER A 318 6.82 15.72 -15.12
C SER A 318 7.02 14.31 -15.69
N VAL A 319 6.10 13.40 -15.38
CA VAL A 319 6.12 12.01 -15.86
C VAL A 319 5.98 11.92 -17.38
N ILE A 320 5.13 12.76 -17.99
CA ILE A 320 4.96 12.81 -19.44
C ILE A 320 6.29 13.22 -20.10
N ASN A 321 6.95 14.27 -19.58
CA ASN A 321 8.23 14.73 -20.09
C ASN A 321 9.33 13.67 -19.95
N GLU A 322 9.42 13.01 -18.80
CA GLU A 322 10.35 11.89 -18.58
C GLU A 322 10.07 10.72 -19.52
N THR A 323 8.79 10.43 -19.77
CA THR A 323 8.37 9.40 -20.73
C THR A 323 8.84 9.75 -22.13
N ILE A 324 8.61 10.99 -22.58
CA ILE A 324 9.04 11.48 -23.90
C ILE A 324 10.56 11.38 -24.05
N ILE A 325 11.32 11.77 -23.02
CA ILE A 325 12.78 11.66 -23.00
C ILE A 325 13.20 10.19 -23.09
N SER A 326 12.53 9.29 -22.35
CA SER A 326 12.81 7.86 -22.37
C SER A 326 12.57 7.25 -23.74
N ILE A 327 11.44 7.57 -24.39
CA ILE A 327 11.15 7.17 -25.78
C ILE A 327 12.24 7.70 -26.72
N ALA A 328 12.65 8.96 -26.55
CA ALA A 328 13.69 9.57 -27.38
C ALA A 328 15.02 8.81 -27.29
N ASN A 329 15.43 8.43 -26.08
CA ASN A 329 16.65 7.67 -25.87
C ASN A 329 16.56 6.26 -26.50
N LEU A 330 15.41 5.61 -26.37
CA LEU A 330 15.18 4.26 -26.92
C LEU A 330 15.11 4.25 -28.44
N SER A 331 14.56 5.29 -29.06
CA SER A 331 14.43 5.42 -30.52
C SER A 331 15.74 5.33 -31.30
N VAL A 332 16.86 5.64 -30.66
CA VAL A 332 18.20 5.57 -31.26
C VAL A 332 18.65 4.11 -31.45
N ARG A 333 17.99 3.15 -30.78
CA ARG A 333 18.26 1.71 -30.89
C ARG A 333 17.51 1.08 -32.06
N CYS A 334 17.81 1.51 -33.28
CA CYS A 334 17.23 0.93 -34.50
C CYS A 334 17.45 -0.60 -34.61
N ASP A 335 18.46 -1.13 -33.92
CA ASP A 335 18.76 -2.57 -33.83
C ASP A 335 17.71 -3.37 -33.04
N TRP A 336 16.86 -2.72 -32.25
CA TRP A 336 15.82 -3.39 -31.47
C TRP A 336 14.52 -3.58 -32.21
N TYR A 337 14.21 -2.75 -33.21
CA TYR A 337 12.86 -2.69 -33.74
C TYR A 337 12.75 -3.39 -35.10
N ASP A 338 11.83 -4.34 -35.21
CA ASP A 338 11.42 -4.88 -36.50
C ASP A 338 10.52 -3.90 -37.27
N THR A 339 10.26 -4.21 -38.55
CA THR A 339 9.48 -3.31 -39.42
C THR A 339 8.05 -3.09 -38.92
N GLU A 340 7.47 -4.07 -38.24
CA GLU A 340 6.13 -3.99 -37.66
C GLU A 340 6.11 -3.05 -36.45
N THR A 341 7.04 -3.23 -35.51
CA THR A 341 7.21 -2.41 -34.32
C THR A 341 7.47 -0.95 -34.68
N LEU A 342 8.35 -0.69 -35.66
CA LEU A 342 8.61 0.65 -36.19
C LEU A 342 7.34 1.29 -36.78
N SER A 343 6.53 0.53 -37.50
CA SER A 343 5.28 1.02 -38.09
C SER A 343 4.25 1.41 -37.02
N ILE A 344 4.10 0.57 -35.98
CA ILE A 344 3.20 0.82 -34.86
C ILE A 344 3.68 2.04 -34.05
N LEU A 345 4.98 2.13 -33.76
CA LEU A 345 5.59 3.28 -33.07
C LEU A 345 5.32 4.57 -33.84
N LYS A 346 5.57 4.60 -35.16
CA LYS A 346 5.29 5.78 -35.99
C LYS A 346 3.82 6.17 -35.95
N THR A 347 2.92 5.20 -36.04
CA THR A 347 1.47 5.43 -36.03
C THR A 347 1.00 6.01 -34.68
N ARG A 348 1.43 5.41 -33.57
CA ARG A 348 1.06 5.85 -32.22
C ARG A 348 1.68 7.21 -31.90
N ALA A 349 2.92 7.43 -32.27
CA ALA A 349 3.64 8.65 -31.95
C ALA A 349 3.13 9.89 -32.72
N LEU A 350 2.51 9.69 -33.90
CA LEU A 350 1.83 10.77 -34.64
C LEU A 350 0.62 11.36 -33.88
N LEU A 351 0.06 10.64 -32.91
CA LEU A 351 -1.01 11.15 -32.05
C LEU A 351 -0.53 12.26 -31.10
N PHE A 352 0.77 12.33 -30.80
CA PHE A 352 1.38 13.30 -29.86
C PHE A 352 2.08 14.45 -30.58
N THR A 353 1.64 14.79 -31.79
CA THR A 353 2.28 15.69 -32.77
C THR A 353 2.52 17.13 -32.32
N THR A 354 2.07 17.52 -31.13
CA THR A 354 2.33 18.83 -30.51
C THR A 354 3.71 18.93 -29.86
N GLU A 355 4.36 17.81 -29.54
CA GLU A 355 5.68 17.79 -28.91
C GLU A 355 6.80 17.68 -29.96
N GLU A 356 7.48 18.81 -30.22
CA GLU A 356 8.54 18.95 -31.23
C GLU A 356 9.67 17.90 -31.06
N LYS A 357 9.94 17.50 -29.80
CA LYS A 357 10.92 16.47 -29.44
C LYS A 357 10.50 15.07 -29.89
N LEU A 358 9.23 14.69 -29.74
CA LEU A 358 8.74 13.38 -30.18
C LEU A 358 8.69 13.32 -31.72
N HIS A 359 8.43 14.45 -32.38
CA HIS A 359 8.46 14.55 -33.84
C HIS A 359 9.86 14.31 -34.43
N GLU A 360 10.93 14.79 -33.75
CA GLU A 360 12.31 14.52 -34.16
C GLU A 360 12.72 13.06 -33.91
N VAL A 361 12.23 12.47 -32.82
CA VAL A 361 12.37 11.05 -32.48
C VAL A 361 11.72 10.16 -33.54
N ILE A 362 10.48 10.46 -33.94
CA ILE A 362 9.76 9.76 -35.03
C ILE A 362 10.49 9.85 -36.36
N LYS A 363 11.19 10.96 -36.63
CA LYS A 363 11.98 11.14 -37.87
C LYS A 363 13.27 10.33 -37.90
N ARG A 364 13.81 9.95 -36.74
CA ARG A 364 15.06 9.17 -36.61
C ARG A 364 14.82 7.66 -36.64
N ILE A 365 13.63 7.23 -36.23
CA ILE A 365 13.03 5.89 -36.41
C ILE A 365 12.60 5.71 -37.88
#